data_AF-A0AAN8V2P2-F1
#
_entry.id   AF-A0AAN8V2P2-F1
#
_cell.length_a   1.000
_cell.length_b   1.000
_cell.length_c   1.000
_cell.angle_alpha   90.00
_cell.angle_beta   90.00
_cell.angle_gamma   90.00
#
_symmetry.space_group_name_H-M   'P 1'
#
loop_
_entity.id
_entity.type
_entity.pdbx_description
1 polymer ?
#
loop_
_entity_poly.entity_id
_entity_poly.type
_entity_poly.pdbx_seq_one_letter_code
_entity_poly.pdbx_strand_id
1 'polypeptide(L)'
;MLRFLFLGFFTLAMAMGFVDSQHDYADALTKSILFFEGQRSGKLPSSQRMTWRKDSALEDGLYRHINLVGGYYDAGDNVKFNLPMAFSVTMLGWSVIEFGKDMGSDYQHALDAIRWGTDYFLKCTKFAYKNIVYVQVGDPYADHACSERPEDMDTPRTAYAVTFKYPGSEVSAEMAAALAAASLAFKSVDAPYSKQLIDRAIEVFRFADTYRGNYSNSVGNGACPFYCSNNGYEDELVWAAAWLYKATNKAEYMQYVRDRIYSISKIVTLGTIAEFGWDSKHAGINILVAGMFKNEEKPFSEFADRFLCALLPESHDRWVDYSPGGLLFKAASSNMQCVTALSFLLVTHGRHLISTKRPYYCESRLTDPRRLIQHAKSQVDYILGTNPAGMSYMVGYGKKFPQYIHHRASTLPSLDKHPKPIRCRDGDRWFASKQPNPNELTGAVVGGPYPDDFYPDNRHDVGRSEPTTYINAPLVGVLGYFKANPK
;
A
#
# COMPACT_ATOMS: atom_id res chain seq x y z
N MET A 1 -18.90 -59.23 -45.45
CA MET A 1 -18.25 -57.97 -45.85
C MET A 1 -18.98 -56.81 -45.17
N LEU A 2 -18.48 -56.32 -44.05
CA LEU A 2 -19.01 -55.13 -43.37
C LEU A 2 -17.84 -54.15 -43.24
N ARG A 3 -17.85 -53.07 -44.04
CA ARG A 3 -16.82 -52.02 -43.99
C ARG A 3 -17.29 -50.92 -43.05
N PHE A 4 -16.53 -50.72 -41.97
CA PHE A 4 -16.64 -49.55 -41.09
C PHE A 4 -16.04 -48.32 -41.77
N LEU A 5 -16.80 -47.22 -41.78
CA LEU A 5 -16.33 -45.87 -42.10
C LEU A 5 -15.84 -45.20 -40.81
N PHE A 6 -14.54 -44.92 -40.71
CA PHE A 6 -13.98 -44.03 -39.69
C PHE A 6 -13.87 -42.62 -40.30
N LEU A 7 -14.64 -41.66 -39.76
CA LEU A 7 -14.38 -40.23 -39.97
C LEU A 7 -13.38 -39.76 -38.91
N GLY A 8 -12.19 -39.34 -39.33
CA GLY A 8 -11.22 -38.66 -38.48
C GLY A 8 -11.56 -37.18 -38.33
N PHE A 9 -11.82 -36.73 -37.10
CA PHE A 9 -11.83 -35.31 -36.74
C PHE A 9 -10.39 -34.86 -36.49
N PHE A 10 -9.86 -33.98 -37.34
CA PHE A 10 -8.65 -33.22 -37.06
C PHE A 10 -9.02 -32.01 -36.19
N THR A 11 -8.63 -32.03 -34.91
CA THR A 11 -8.67 -30.85 -34.05
C THR A 11 -7.43 -29.99 -34.35
N LEU A 12 -7.65 -28.83 -34.94
CA LEU A 12 -6.62 -27.80 -35.14
C LEU A 12 -6.37 -27.11 -33.78
N ALA A 13 -5.34 -27.53 -33.06
CA ALA A 13 -4.89 -26.80 -31.88
C ALA A 13 -4.21 -25.50 -32.33
N MET A 14 -4.92 -24.37 -32.26
CA MET A 14 -4.29 -23.06 -32.33
C MET A 14 -3.44 -22.87 -31.07
N ALA A 15 -2.12 -23.03 -31.23
CA ALA A 15 -1.18 -22.50 -30.28
C ALA A 15 -1.28 -20.96 -30.33
N MET A 16 -2.00 -20.36 -29.37
CA MET A 16 -1.85 -18.95 -29.06
C MET A 16 -0.42 -18.77 -28.56
N GLY A 17 0.46 -18.30 -29.44
CA GLY A 17 1.77 -17.80 -29.03
C GLY A 17 1.52 -16.58 -28.14
N PHE A 18 1.69 -16.74 -26.83
CA PHE A 18 1.94 -15.60 -25.96
C PHE A 18 3.25 -14.98 -26.45
N VAL A 19 3.15 -13.86 -27.14
CA VAL A 19 4.31 -12.97 -27.31
C VAL A 19 4.70 -12.60 -25.89
N ASP A 20 5.86 -13.08 -25.45
CA ASP A 20 6.49 -12.66 -24.19
C ASP A 20 6.89 -11.19 -24.33
N SER A 21 5.91 -10.29 -24.27
CA SER A 21 6.16 -8.86 -24.22
C SER A 21 6.61 -8.56 -22.80
N GLN A 22 7.92 -8.61 -22.61
CA GLN A 22 8.55 -8.22 -21.35
C GLN A 22 8.16 -6.77 -21.04
N HIS A 23 7.45 -6.57 -19.93
CA HIS A 23 7.07 -5.24 -19.44
C HIS A 23 8.32 -4.44 -19.07
N ASP A 24 8.31 -3.14 -19.35
CA ASP A 24 9.33 -2.21 -18.86
C ASP A 24 9.06 -1.87 -17.38
N TYR A 25 9.66 -2.67 -16.48
CA TYR A 25 9.54 -2.44 -15.03
C TYR A 25 10.28 -1.19 -14.56
N ALA A 26 11.26 -0.67 -15.33
CA ALA A 26 11.96 0.56 -14.97
C ALA A 26 11.03 1.75 -15.14
N ASP A 27 10.34 1.85 -16.29
CA ASP A 27 9.32 2.87 -16.52
C ASP A 27 8.16 2.76 -15.51
N ALA A 28 7.67 1.54 -15.26
CA ALA A 28 6.63 1.32 -14.25
C ALA A 28 7.08 1.77 -12.85
N LEU A 29 8.32 1.51 -12.45
CA LEU A 29 8.87 1.93 -11.15
C LEU A 29 8.90 3.46 -11.03
N THR A 30 9.46 4.15 -12.03
CA THR A 30 9.54 5.61 -12.06
C THR A 30 8.15 6.22 -11.93
N LYS A 31 7.16 5.68 -12.66
CA LYS A 31 5.76 6.14 -12.62
C LYS A 31 5.11 5.86 -11.26
N SER A 32 5.26 4.64 -10.72
CA SER A 32 4.68 4.27 -9.42
C SER A 32 5.19 5.17 -8.28
N ILE A 33 6.46 5.61 -8.34
CA ILE A 33 6.98 6.59 -7.37
C ILE A 33 6.46 8.01 -7.66
N LEU A 34 6.36 8.39 -8.93
CA LEU A 34 5.83 9.71 -9.34
C LEU A 34 4.39 9.92 -8.83
N PHE A 35 3.56 8.87 -8.78
CA PHE A 35 2.22 8.94 -8.21
C PHE A 35 2.17 9.59 -6.81
N PHE A 36 3.13 9.29 -5.93
CA PHE A 36 3.18 9.89 -4.59
C PHE A 36 3.33 11.41 -4.64
N GLU A 37 4.01 11.96 -5.65
CA GLU A 37 4.09 13.41 -5.85
C GLU A 37 2.71 14.02 -6.17
N GLY A 38 1.86 13.26 -6.85
CA GLY A 38 0.47 13.60 -7.12
C GLY A 38 -0.45 13.58 -5.91
N GLN A 39 -0.04 12.87 -4.85
CA GLN A 39 -0.77 12.80 -3.57
C GLN A 39 -0.27 13.81 -2.53
N ARG A 40 0.83 14.54 -2.76
CA ARG A 40 1.42 15.43 -1.74
C ARG A 40 0.43 16.51 -1.30
N SER A 41 0.27 16.71 0.00
CA SER A 41 -0.45 17.83 0.62
C SER A 41 0.54 18.81 1.24
N GLY A 42 0.23 20.10 1.29
CA GLY A 42 1.10 21.13 1.87
C GLY A 42 1.88 21.93 0.83
N LYS A 43 2.97 22.56 1.28
CA LYS A 43 3.86 23.35 0.42
C LYS A 43 4.80 22.44 -0.38
N LEU A 44 4.60 22.37 -1.69
CA LEU A 44 5.34 21.48 -2.57
C LEU A 44 6.81 21.93 -2.73
N PRO A 45 7.76 20.97 -2.87
CA PRO A 45 9.15 21.31 -3.10
C PRO A 45 9.35 21.83 -4.53
N SER A 46 10.42 22.61 -4.75
CA SER A 46 10.78 23.06 -6.10
C SER A 46 11.15 21.92 -7.05
N SER A 47 11.47 20.73 -6.51
CA SER A 47 11.73 19.51 -7.26
C SER A 47 10.48 18.73 -7.66
N GLN A 48 9.27 19.23 -7.36
CA GLN A 48 8.01 18.60 -7.76
C GLN A 48 7.93 18.39 -9.28
N ARG A 49 7.80 17.13 -9.71
CA ARG A 49 7.73 16.72 -11.12
C ARG A 49 6.31 16.71 -11.64
N MET A 50 5.32 16.45 -10.79
CA MET A 50 3.90 16.51 -11.15
C MET A 50 3.40 17.95 -11.13
N THR A 51 3.70 18.69 -12.21
CA THR A 51 3.61 20.16 -12.26
C THR A 51 2.20 20.73 -12.22
N TRP A 52 1.18 19.92 -12.50
CA TRP A 52 -0.22 20.34 -12.44
C TRP A 52 -0.75 20.45 -10.99
N ARG A 53 -0.07 19.83 -10.01
CA ARG A 53 -0.31 20.03 -8.57
C ARG A 53 0.37 21.30 -8.08
N LYS A 54 -0.26 22.05 -7.17
CA LYS A 54 0.36 23.19 -6.47
C LYS A 54 0.17 23.08 -4.95
N ASP A 55 0.65 24.09 -4.22
CA ASP A 55 0.51 24.18 -2.77
C ASP A 55 -0.95 24.08 -2.33
N SER A 56 -1.21 23.29 -1.30
CA SER A 56 -2.56 23.05 -0.77
C SER A 56 -2.54 22.84 0.74
N ALA A 57 -3.69 22.94 1.41
CA ALA A 57 -3.84 22.62 2.84
C ALA A 57 -2.81 23.30 3.78
N LEU A 58 -2.46 24.55 3.49
CA LEU A 58 -1.40 25.28 4.19
C LEU A 58 -1.77 25.70 5.62
N GLU A 59 -3.03 25.54 5.99
CA GLU A 59 -3.57 25.87 7.32
C GLU A 59 -3.82 24.64 8.20
N ASP A 60 -3.41 23.45 7.75
CA ASP A 60 -3.58 22.20 8.51
C ASP A 60 -3.01 22.31 9.92
N GLY A 61 -3.89 22.19 10.91
CA GLY A 61 -3.56 22.26 12.34
C GLY A 61 -3.59 23.66 12.96
N LEU A 62 -3.78 24.72 12.16
CA LEU A 62 -3.72 26.12 12.62
C LEU A 62 -4.69 26.40 13.78
N TYR A 63 -5.93 25.93 13.68
CA TYR A 63 -6.97 26.08 14.72
C TYR A 63 -6.63 25.38 16.05
N ARG A 64 -5.66 24.46 16.06
CA ARG A 64 -5.14 23.79 17.26
C ARG A 64 -3.79 24.36 17.71
N HIS A 65 -3.33 25.45 17.11
CA HIS A 65 -2.01 26.06 17.35
C HIS A 65 -0.83 25.11 17.11
N ILE A 66 -0.96 24.25 16.10
CA ILE A 66 0.07 23.29 15.66
C ILE A 66 0.25 23.38 14.15
N ASN A 67 1.35 22.81 13.65
CA ASN A 67 1.58 22.66 12.21
C ASN A 67 1.43 21.20 11.82
N LEU A 68 0.39 20.89 11.04
CA LEU A 68 0.15 19.58 10.43
C LEU A 68 0.20 19.63 8.91
N VAL A 69 0.75 20.70 8.31
CA VAL A 69 0.96 20.83 6.86
C VAL A 69 1.93 19.74 6.37
N GLY A 70 1.66 19.13 5.21
CA GLY A 70 2.45 18.03 4.66
C GLY A 70 1.66 16.72 4.54
N GLY A 71 2.36 15.62 4.28
CA GLY A 71 1.77 14.29 4.19
C GLY A 71 1.10 14.04 2.83
N TYR A 72 0.36 12.95 2.74
CA TYR A 72 -0.31 12.54 1.52
C TYR A 72 -1.83 12.64 1.67
N TYR A 73 -2.53 13.07 0.62
CA TYR A 73 -3.93 12.74 0.46
C TYR A 73 -4.05 11.24 0.23
N ASP A 74 -5.08 10.64 0.80
CA ASP A 74 -5.18 9.19 0.93
C ASP A 74 -5.47 8.50 -0.41
N ALA A 75 -6.50 8.98 -1.11
CA ALA A 75 -7.04 8.38 -2.31
C ALA A 75 -7.42 9.46 -3.36
N GLY A 76 -8.66 9.44 -3.86
CA GLY A 76 -9.22 10.47 -4.74
C GLY A 76 -9.73 11.72 -4.02
N ASP A 77 -9.61 11.75 -2.70
CA ASP A 77 -10.09 12.77 -1.77
C ASP A 77 -8.98 13.67 -1.25
N ASN A 78 -9.33 14.62 -0.37
CA ASN A 78 -8.33 15.51 0.23
C ASN A 78 -8.21 15.35 1.75
N VAL A 79 -8.71 14.23 2.29
CA VAL A 79 -8.51 13.85 3.69
C VAL A 79 -7.13 13.20 3.85
N LYS A 80 -6.51 13.45 5.01
CA LYS A 80 -5.28 12.78 5.42
C LYS A 80 -5.60 11.75 6.49
N PHE A 81 -5.85 10.51 6.08
CA PHE A 81 -6.06 9.38 6.98
C PHE A 81 -4.71 8.75 7.37
N ASN A 82 -4.31 8.86 8.64
CA ASN A 82 -2.94 8.46 9.00
C ASN A 82 -2.78 6.94 9.14
N LEU A 83 -3.82 6.14 9.35
CA LEU A 83 -3.72 4.68 9.41
C LEU A 83 -3.26 4.09 8.06
N PRO A 84 -3.99 4.28 6.94
CA PRO A 84 -3.54 3.84 5.62
C PRO A 84 -2.27 4.57 5.11
N MET A 85 -2.10 5.85 5.44
CA MET A 85 -0.87 6.56 5.10
C MET A 85 0.35 5.96 5.82
N ALA A 86 0.21 5.59 7.10
CA ALA A 86 1.30 5.01 7.87
C ALA A 86 1.69 3.64 7.30
N PHE A 87 0.72 2.80 6.97
CA PHE A 87 0.97 1.55 6.25
C PHE A 87 1.72 1.79 4.94
N SER A 88 1.30 2.79 4.15
CA SER A 88 1.97 3.15 2.89
C SER A 88 3.44 3.54 3.11
N VAL A 89 3.73 4.36 4.12
CA VAL A 89 5.11 4.76 4.45
C VAL A 89 5.92 3.58 5.00
N THR A 90 5.33 2.70 5.81
CA THR A 90 5.96 1.45 6.25
C THR A 90 6.33 0.58 5.04
N MET A 91 5.43 0.42 4.06
CA MET A 91 5.68 -0.37 2.85
C MET A 91 6.72 0.26 1.92
N LEU A 92 6.76 1.59 1.78
CA LEU A 92 7.83 2.28 1.05
C LEU A 92 9.18 2.08 1.75
N GLY A 93 9.22 2.21 3.09
CA GLY A 93 10.40 1.92 3.90
C GLY A 93 10.88 0.49 3.73
N TRP A 94 9.97 -0.49 3.81
CA TRP A 94 10.28 -1.89 3.61
C TRP A 94 10.78 -2.16 2.18
N SER A 95 10.16 -1.52 1.18
CA SER A 95 10.58 -1.60 -0.22
C SER A 95 12.03 -1.15 -0.41
N VAL A 96 12.42 -0.03 0.19
CA VAL A 96 13.79 0.48 0.11
C VAL A 96 14.78 -0.43 0.85
N ILE A 97 14.40 -1.00 1.99
CA ILE A 97 15.24 -1.93 2.75
C ILE A 97 15.54 -3.21 1.96
N GLU A 98 14.52 -3.81 1.34
CA GLU A 98 14.64 -5.10 0.65
C GLU A 98 15.18 -4.97 -0.80
N PHE A 99 14.84 -3.86 -1.47
CA PHE A 99 15.01 -3.71 -2.93
C PHE A 99 15.72 -2.42 -3.33
N GLY A 100 16.16 -1.57 -2.40
CA GLY A 100 16.73 -0.25 -2.73
C GLY A 100 17.93 -0.31 -3.68
N LYS A 101 18.74 -1.37 -3.61
CA LYS A 101 19.87 -1.59 -4.53
C LYS A 101 19.43 -1.87 -5.98
N ASP A 102 18.23 -2.40 -6.16
CA ASP A 102 17.66 -2.78 -7.45
C ASP A 102 16.94 -1.59 -8.12
N MET A 103 16.69 -0.49 -7.39
CA MET A 103 15.92 0.67 -7.87
C MET A 103 16.72 1.60 -8.80
N GLY A 104 18.06 1.55 -8.81
CA GLY A 104 18.89 2.43 -9.64
C GLY A 104 18.63 3.91 -9.38
N SER A 105 18.41 4.72 -10.44
CA SER A 105 18.14 6.16 -10.34
C SER A 105 16.88 6.51 -9.54
N ASP A 106 15.92 5.59 -9.43
CA ASP A 106 14.67 5.81 -8.71
C ASP A 106 14.82 5.68 -7.18
N TYR A 107 15.96 5.18 -6.70
CA TYR A 107 16.24 5.02 -5.27
C TYR A 107 16.08 6.34 -4.50
N GLN A 108 16.60 7.44 -5.03
CA GLN A 108 16.47 8.75 -4.39
C GLN A 108 15.02 9.23 -4.36
N HIS A 109 14.26 9.02 -5.43
CA HIS A 109 12.85 9.38 -5.48
C HIS A 109 12.01 8.56 -4.50
N ALA A 110 12.34 7.29 -4.29
CA ALA A 110 11.71 6.45 -3.27
C ALA A 110 12.03 6.97 -1.86
N LEU A 111 13.28 7.37 -1.59
CA LEU A 111 13.65 8.02 -0.32
C LEU A 111 12.89 9.35 -0.13
N ASP A 112 12.78 10.17 -1.16
CA ASP A 112 12.04 11.44 -1.08
C ASP A 112 10.55 11.21 -0.76
N ALA A 113 9.96 10.13 -1.32
CA ALA A 113 8.59 9.73 -1.00
C ALA A 113 8.44 9.28 0.46
N ILE A 114 9.39 8.51 1.00
CA ILE A 114 9.39 8.14 2.42
C ILE A 114 9.53 9.38 3.30
N ARG A 115 10.51 10.25 3.00
CA ARG A 115 10.80 11.47 3.78
C ARG A 115 9.57 12.38 3.88
N TRP A 116 8.85 12.55 2.78
CA TRP A 116 7.65 13.39 2.78
C TRP A 116 6.58 12.90 3.77
N GLY A 117 6.37 11.58 3.84
CA GLY A 117 5.46 10.97 4.81
C GLY A 117 5.99 11.07 6.24
N THR A 118 7.27 10.77 6.46
CA THR A 118 7.85 10.79 7.80
C THR A 118 8.01 12.19 8.38
N ASP A 119 8.29 13.21 7.58
CA ASP A 119 8.30 14.60 8.02
C ASP A 119 6.93 15.04 8.54
N TYR A 120 5.85 14.58 7.91
CA TYR A 120 4.50 14.79 8.41
C TYR A 120 4.24 13.99 9.71
N PHE A 121 4.64 12.72 9.78
CA PHE A 121 4.47 11.94 11.01
C PHE A 121 5.27 12.48 12.19
N LEU A 122 6.46 13.05 11.98
CA LEU A 122 7.21 13.76 13.01
C LEU A 122 6.44 14.97 13.57
N LYS A 123 5.59 15.61 12.77
CA LYS A 123 4.69 16.68 13.23
C LYS A 123 3.51 16.10 14.01
N CYS A 124 2.83 15.10 13.46
CA CYS A 124 1.66 14.46 14.07
C CYS A 124 1.95 13.82 15.44
N THR A 125 3.16 13.29 15.61
CA THR A 125 3.60 12.58 16.81
C THR A 125 4.44 13.46 17.75
N LYS A 126 4.60 14.75 17.45
CA LYS A 126 5.45 15.67 18.23
C LYS A 126 5.08 15.72 19.70
N PHE A 127 3.81 15.52 20.03
CA PHE A 127 3.28 15.63 21.39
C PHE A 127 2.98 14.26 22.04
N ALA A 128 3.55 13.18 21.52
CA ALA A 128 3.35 11.84 22.09
C ALA A 128 3.81 11.75 23.56
N TYR A 129 4.89 12.44 23.94
CA TYR A 129 5.32 12.59 25.34
C TYR A 129 4.32 13.33 26.25
N LYS A 130 3.35 14.05 25.66
CA LYS A 130 2.20 14.64 26.36
C LYS A 130 0.92 13.82 26.18
N ASN A 131 1.05 12.58 25.72
CA ASN A 131 -0.03 11.63 25.46
C ASN A 131 -1.03 12.14 24.40
N ILE A 132 -0.55 12.77 23.33
CA ILE A 132 -1.36 13.23 22.19
C ILE A 132 -0.68 12.83 20.88
N VAL A 133 -1.42 12.14 20.00
CA VAL A 133 -1.00 11.82 18.63
C VAL A 133 -2.10 12.27 17.67
N TYR A 134 -1.73 13.06 16.65
CA TYR A 134 -2.67 13.47 15.60
C TYR A 134 -2.76 12.37 14.52
N VAL A 135 -3.99 11.96 14.21
CA VAL A 135 -4.25 10.75 13.41
C VAL A 135 -5.03 11.04 12.13
N GLN A 136 -5.58 12.25 11.98
CA GLN A 136 -6.29 12.63 10.78
C GLN A 136 -6.39 14.15 10.64
N VAL A 137 -6.40 14.64 9.40
CA VAL A 137 -6.73 16.03 9.07
C VAL A 137 -7.73 16.07 7.91
N GLY A 138 -8.86 16.74 8.11
CA GLY A 138 -9.99 16.78 7.16
C GLY A 138 -11.23 16.14 7.76
N ASP A 139 -12.37 16.86 7.75
CA ASP A 139 -13.67 16.25 8.00
C ASP A 139 -14.08 15.44 6.76
N PRO A 140 -14.23 14.12 6.86
CA PRO A 140 -14.38 13.28 5.68
C PRO A 140 -15.74 13.44 5.02
N TYR A 141 -16.80 13.74 5.77
CA TYR A 141 -18.12 13.95 5.17
C TYR A 141 -18.18 15.26 4.39
N ALA A 142 -17.61 16.33 4.93
CA ALA A 142 -17.54 17.60 4.22
C ALA A 142 -16.65 17.49 2.97
N ASP A 143 -15.49 16.85 3.08
CA ASP A 143 -14.59 16.61 1.94
C ASP A 143 -15.27 15.76 0.86
N HIS A 144 -15.95 14.68 1.26
CA HIS A 144 -16.64 13.76 0.35
C HIS A 144 -17.92 14.32 -0.26
N ALA A 145 -18.52 15.32 0.39
CA ALA A 145 -19.64 16.07 -0.16
C ALA A 145 -19.23 17.13 -1.19
N CYS A 146 -17.93 17.37 -1.40
CA CYS A 146 -17.41 18.43 -2.25
C CYS A 146 -16.57 17.92 -3.43
N SER A 147 -16.84 18.49 -4.61
CA SER A 147 -15.96 18.40 -5.78
C SER A 147 -15.18 19.70 -5.90
N GLU A 148 -14.00 19.77 -5.29
CA GLU A 148 -13.08 20.90 -5.35
C GLU A 148 -11.64 20.41 -5.54
N ARG A 149 -10.74 21.27 -6.07
CA ARG A 149 -9.32 20.90 -6.18
C ARG A 149 -8.64 21.04 -4.82
N PRO A 150 -7.59 20.24 -4.52
CA PRO A 150 -6.85 20.37 -3.26
C PRO A 150 -6.39 21.81 -2.98
N GLU A 151 -6.00 22.55 -4.02
CA GLU A 151 -5.46 23.89 -3.93
C GLU A 151 -6.52 24.98 -3.61
N ASP A 152 -7.82 24.66 -3.74
CA ASP A 152 -8.94 25.58 -3.49
C ASP A 152 -9.75 25.24 -2.25
N MET A 153 -9.37 24.20 -1.50
CA MET A 153 -10.23 23.63 -0.47
C MET A 153 -10.79 24.67 0.49
N ASP A 154 -12.11 24.72 0.60
CA ASP A 154 -12.83 25.53 1.58
C ASP A 154 -13.59 24.69 2.63
N THR A 155 -13.49 23.36 2.55
CA THR A 155 -14.04 22.41 3.51
C THR A 155 -13.33 22.43 4.87
N PRO A 156 -14.02 22.11 5.99
CA PRO A 156 -13.40 22.02 7.31
C PRO A 156 -12.25 21.01 7.38
N ARG A 157 -11.04 21.50 7.69
CA ARG A 157 -9.83 20.67 7.84
C ARG A 157 -9.54 20.31 9.29
N THR A 158 -10.52 19.68 9.95
CA THR A 158 -10.46 19.28 11.37
C THR A 158 -9.26 18.39 11.64
N ALA A 159 -8.45 18.72 12.66
CA ALA A 159 -7.37 17.87 13.15
C ALA A 159 -7.87 16.96 14.28
N TYR A 160 -7.94 15.66 14.00
CA TYR A 160 -8.32 14.62 14.97
C TYR A 160 -7.07 14.07 15.66
N ALA A 161 -7.21 13.79 16.96
CA ALA A 161 -6.15 13.25 17.78
C ALA A 161 -6.65 12.15 18.71
N VAL A 162 -5.77 11.21 19.00
CA VAL A 162 -5.95 10.22 20.05
C VAL A 162 -5.12 10.62 21.27
N THR A 163 -5.61 10.25 22.45
CA THR A 163 -5.05 10.64 23.74
C THR A 163 -5.11 9.49 24.73
N PHE A 164 -4.52 9.65 25.92
CA PHE A 164 -4.66 8.63 26.98
C PHE A 164 -6.13 8.32 27.37
N LYS A 165 -7.06 9.28 27.19
CA LYS A 165 -8.50 9.10 27.47
C LYS A 165 -9.27 8.53 26.29
N TYR A 166 -8.81 8.84 25.07
CA TYR A 166 -9.38 8.41 23.80
C TYR A 166 -8.27 7.76 22.98
N PRO A 167 -7.86 6.53 23.33
CA PRO A 167 -6.70 5.87 22.74
C PRO A 167 -6.90 5.47 21.27
N GLY A 168 -5.79 5.21 20.58
CA GLY A 168 -5.79 4.68 19.23
C GLY A 168 -4.49 3.95 18.97
N SER A 169 -4.43 2.72 19.46
CA SER A 169 -3.21 1.91 19.47
C SER A 169 -2.78 1.54 18.06
N GLU A 170 -3.71 1.14 17.21
CA GLU A 170 -3.47 0.69 15.84
C GLU A 170 -2.79 1.79 15.00
N VAL A 171 -3.42 2.95 14.87
CA VAL A 171 -2.88 4.07 14.08
C VAL A 171 -1.57 4.60 14.66
N SER A 172 -1.44 4.63 15.99
CA SER A 172 -0.20 5.07 16.63
C SER A 172 0.93 4.06 16.42
N ALA A 173 0.65 2.77 16.55
CA ALA A 173 1.62 1.70 16.34
C ALA A 173 2.01 1.58 14.86
N GLU A 174 1.09 1.75 13.91
CA GLU A 174 1.45 1.80 12.48
C GLU A 174 2.32 3.02 12.16
N MET A 175 2.05 4.19 12.76
CA MET A 175 2.96 5.36 12.62
C MET A 175 4.34 5.07 13.25
N ALA A 176 4.41 4.34 14.36
CA ALA A 176 5.68 3.90 14.93
C ALA A 176 6.41 2.92 14.01
N ALA A 177 5.70 1.97 13.39
CA ALA A 177 6.24 1.04 12.40
C ALA A 177 6.80 1.79 11.18
N ALA A 178 6.06 2.77 10.66
CA ALA A 178 6.47 3.62 9.54
C ALA A 178 7.78 4.36 9.84
N LEU A 179 7.87 5.00 11.01
CA LEU A 179 9.06 5.71 11.45
C LEU A 179 10.25 4.76 11.69
N ALA A 180 10.01 3.58 12.28
CA ALA A 180 11.05 2.57 12.49
C ALA A 180 11.59 1.99 11.17
N ALA A 181 10.71 1.62 10.24
CA ALA A 181 11.10 1.15 8.90
C ALA A 181 11.87 2.24 8.14
N ALA A 182 11.37 3.48 8.13
CA ALA A 182 12.06 4.60 7.51
C ALA A 182 13.44 4.87 8.13
N SER A 183 13.58 4.73 9.45
CA SER A 183 14.89 4.90 10.12
C SER A 183 15.96 3.96 9.54
N LEU A 184 15.59 2.72 9.20
CA LEU A 184 16.48 1.78 8.54
C LEU A 184 16.79 2.19 7.10
N ALA A 185 15.79 2.65 6.35
CA ALA A 185 15.96 3.13 4.97
C ALA A 185 16.93 4.33 4.88
N PHE A 186 16.89 5.23 5.87
CA PHE A 186 17.77 6.41 5.93
C PHE A 186 19.12 6.16 6.61
N LYS A 187 19.34 4.99 7.24
CA LYS A 187 20.48 4.75 8.14
C LYS A 187 21.84 5.08 7.54
N SER A 188 22.06 4.73 6.27
CA SER A 188 23.34 4.94 5.58
C SER A 188 23.41 6.24 4.76
N VAL A 189 22.28 6.92 4.55
CA VAL A 189 22.18 8.09 3.67
C VAL A 189 21.97 9.40 4.45
N ASP A 190 21.33 9.33 5.62
CA ASP A 190 21.08 10.45 6.52
C ASP A 190 20.95 9.94 7.97
N ALA A 191 22.11 9.70 8.61
CA ALA A 191 22.17 9.14 9.95
C ALA A 191 21.50 10.02 11.03
N PRO A 192 21.64 11.37 11.03
CA PRO A 192 20.92 12.22 11.97
C PRO A 192 19.40 12.10 11.85
N TYR A 193 18.86 12.11 10.63
CA TYR A 193 17.42 11.93 10.41
C TYR A 193 16.97 10.52 10.80
N SER A 194 17.72 9.48 10.41
CA SER A 194 17.49 8.10 10.85
C SER A 194 17.36 7.99 12.37
N LYS A 195 18.28 8.62 13.12
CA LYS A 195 18.23 8.66 14.59
C LYS A 195 16.96 9.35 15.11
N GLN A 196 16.59 10.50 14.53
CA GLN A 196 15.37 11.21 14.91
C GLN A 196 14.12 10.35 14.70
N LEU A 197 14.06 9.62 13.58
CA LEU A 197 12.94 8.73 13.26
C LEU A 197 12.81 7.58 14.27
N ILE A 198 13.90 6.88 14.57
CA ILE A 198 13.84 5.74 15.50
C ILE A 198 13.56 6.19 16.94
N ASP A 199 14.11 7.33 17.38
CA ASP A 199 13.82 7.88 18.70
C ASP A 199 12.32 8.21 18.82
N ARG A 200 11.72 8.80 17.78
CA ARG A 200 10.28 9.07 17.77
C ARG A 200 9.44 7.78 17.68
N ALA A 201 9.85 6.80 16.88
CA ALA A 201 9.14 5.53 16.77
C ALA A 201 9.00 4.84 18.14
N ILE A 202 10.08 4.84 18.94
CA ILE A 202 10.08 4.28 20.30
C ILE A 202 9.10 5.04 21.21
N GLU A 203 9.08 6.37 21.14
CA GLU A 203 8.15 7.22 21.91
C GLU A 203 6.69 6.93 21.58
N VAL A 204 6.36 6.85 20.29
CA VAL A 204 5.00 6.63 19.80
C VAL A 204 4.52 5.21 20.10
N PHE A 205 5.39 4.21 19.95
CA PHE A 205 5.07 2.84 20.33
C PHE A 205 4.75 2.71 21.82
N ARG A 206 5.51 3.37 22.70
CA ARG A 206 5.19 3.40 24.14
C ARG A 206 3.82 4.01 24.40
N PHE A 207 3.47 5.11 23.72
CA PHE A 207 2.13 5.69 23.83
C PHE A 207 1.05 4.68 23.41
N ALA A 208 1.21 4.04 22.26
CA ALA A 208 0.27 3.08 21.70
C ALA A 208 0.05 1.85 22.61
N ASP A 209 1.13 1.34 23.21
CA ASP A 209 1.11 0.16 24.06
C ASP A 209 0.62 0.47 25.50
N THR A 210 0.93 1.66 26.01
CA THR A 210 0.50 2.09 27.36
C THR A 210 -0.99 2.41 27.39
N TYR A 211 -1.50 3.09 26.38
CA TYR A 211 -2.90 3.51 26.29
C TYR A 211 -3.62 2.69 25.23
N ARG A 212 -3.98 1.46 25.58
CA ARG A 212 -4.58 0.52 24.65
C ARG A 212 -6.04 0.84 24.34
N GLY A 213 -6.38 0.93 23.06
CA GLY A 213 -7.77 0.99 22.62
C GLY A 213 -7.93 1.36 21.15
N ASN A 214 -9.11 1.03 20.61
CA ASN A 214 -9.43 1.18 19.20
C ASN A 214 -9.66 2.66 18.84
N TYR A 215 -8.89 3.15 17.88
CA TYR A 215 -8.91 4.51 17.37
C TYR A 215 -10.23 4.88 16.71
N SER A 216 -10.93 3.91 16.12
CA SER A 216 -12.24 4.12 15.47
C SER A 216 -13.28 4.55 16.50
N ASN A 217 -13.20 4.03 17.73
CA ASN A 217 -14.06 4.47 18.83
C ASN A 217 -13.71 5.89 19.31
N SER A 218 -12.43 6.24 19.28
CA SER A 218 -11.92 7.53 19.77
C SER A 218 -12.15 8.67 18.77
N VAL A 219 -11.98 8.40 17.48
CA VAL A 219 -12.21 9.37 16.39
C VAL A 219 -13.69 9.36 15.95
N GLY A 220 -14.38 8.23 16.10
CA GLY A 220 -15.78 8.06 15.74
C GLY A 220 -16.00 8.20 14.23
N ASN A 221 -16.99 9.00 13.86
CA ASN A 221 -17.40 9.23 12.48
C ASN A 221 -16.30 9.91 11.62
N GLY A 222 -15.25 10.45 12.23
CA GLY A 222 -14.09 10.91 11.47
C GLY A 222 -13.32 9.76 10.83
N ALA A 223 -13.28 8.57 11.46
CA ALA A 223 -12.56 7.40 10.96
C ALA A 223 -13.49 6.42 10.23
N CYS A 224 -14.64 6.09 10.84
CA CYS A 224 -15.62 5.17 10.28
C CYS A 224 -16.74 5.92 9.52
N PRO A 225 -17.21 5.42 8.35
CA PRO A 225 -16.97 4.10 7.78
C PRO A 225 -15.75 3.97 6.85
N PHE A 226 -14.86 4.97 6.81
CA PHE A 226 -13.78 5.06 5.81
C PHE A 226 -12.64 4.07 6.10
N TYR A 227 -11.98 4.22 7.25
CA TYR A 227 -10.85 3.39 7.68
C TYR A 227 -11.08 2.80 9.06
N CYS A 228 -12.16 2.05 9.24
CA CYS A 228 -12.43 1.36 10.50
C CYS A 228 -11.36 0.32 10.84
N SER A 229 -10.92 0.30 12.09
CA SER A 229 -10.15 -0.82 12.64
C SER A 229 -11.08 -1.97 13.00
N ASN A 230 -11.16 -2.97 12.11
CA ASN A 230 -12.02 -4.14 12.30
C ASN A 230 -11.30 -5.28 13.01
N ASN A 231 -9.97 -5.36 12.85
CA ASN A 231 -9.15 -6.44 13.42
C ASN A 231 -8.62 -6.14 14.83
N GLY A 232 -8.84 -4.92 15.32
CA GLY A 232 -8.29 -4.43 16.58
C GLY A 232 -6.92 -3.80 16.40
N TYR A 233 -6.08 -3.86 17.43
CA TYR A 233 -4.78 -3.20 17.47
C TYR A 233 -3.61 -4.13 17.80
N GLU A 234 -3.87 -5.41 18.10
CA GLU A 234 -2.84 -6.34 18.58
C GLU A 234 -1.83 -6.64 17.48
N ASP A 235 -2.27 -6.72 16.22
CA ASP A 235 -1.38 -6.91 15.09
C ASP A 235 -0.53 -5.68 14.78
N GLU A 236 -1.05 -4.45 14.86
CA GLU A 236 -0.20 -3.25 14.72
C GLU A 236 0.83 -3.15 15.85
N LEU A 237 0.47 -3.52 17.09
CA LEU A 237 1.44 -3.52 18.20
C LEU A 237 2.57 -4.53 17.96
N VAL A 238 2.26 -5.75 17.53
CA VAL A 238 3.28 -6.75 17.20
C VAL A 238 4.09 -6.35 15.97
N TRP A 239 3.44 -5.78 14.96
CA TRP A 239 4.08 -5.24 13.75
C TRP A 239 5.08 -4.14 14.07
N ALA A 240 4.68 -3.15 14.87
CA ALA A 240 5.55 -2.07 15.31
C ALA A 240 6.71 -2.59 16.16
N ALA A 241 6.45 -3.53 17.08
CA ALA A 241 7.51 -4.17 17.86
C ALA A 241 8.51 -4.92 16.96
N ALA A 242 8.05 -5.64 15.93
CA ALA A 242 8.94 -6.31 14.98
C ALA A 242 9.83 -5.31 14.21
N TRP A 243 9.28 -4.17 13.76
CA TRP A 243 10.07 -3.11 13.14
C TRP A 243 11.08 -2.46 14.10
N LEU A 244 10.66 -2.18 15.33
CA LEU A 244 11.54 -1.65 16.37
C LEU A 244 12.66 -2.63 16.72
N TYR A 245 12.38 -3.93 16.76
CA TYR A 245 13.41 -4.96 16.91
C TYR A 245 14.40 -4.91 15.74
N LYS A 246 13.91 -4.92 14.49
CA LYS A 246 14.77 -4.85 13.29
C LYS A 246 15.64 -3.58 13.27
N ALA A 247 15.10 -2.45 13.75
CA ALA A 247 15.79 -1.17 13.76
C ALA A 247 16.81 -1.02 14.91
N THR A 248 16.51 -1.56 16.09
CA THR A 248 17.28 -1.31 17.32
C THR A 248 18.08 -2.50 17.84
N ASN A 249 17.72 -3.72 17.42
CA ASN A 249 18.23 -4.99 17.94
C ASN A 249 18.03 -5.17 19.46
N LYS A 250 17.08 -4.47 20.08
CA LYS A 250 16.77 -4.62 21.52
C LYS A 250 15.88 -5.84 21.75
N ALA A 251 16.33 -6.74 22.62
CA ALA A 251 15.66 -8.01 22.90
C ALA A 251 14.22 -7.84 23.43
N GLU A 252 13.92 -6.74 24.13
CA GLU A 252 12.59 -6.42 24.66
C GLU A 252 11.50 -6.42 23.58
N TYR A 253 11.81 -5.93 22.37
CA TYR A 253 10.84 -5.90 21.28
C TYR A 253 10.60 -7.29 20.67
N MET A 254 11.66 -8.10 20.52
CA MET A 254 11.48 -9.47 20.04
C MET A 254 10.75 -10.34 21.07
N GLN A 255 11.00 -10.11 22.37
CA GLN A 255 10.24 -10.76 23.44
C GLN A 255 8.75 -10.38 23.36
N TYR A 256 8.45 -9.10 23.17
CA TYR A 256 7.08 -8.61 22.96
C TYR A 256 6.40 -9.33 21.78
N VAL A 257 7.10 -9.45 20.65
CA VAL A 257 6.60 -10.15 19.45
C VAL A 257 6.28 -11.62 19.75
N ARG A 258 7.18 -12.34 20.41
CA ARG A 258 6.98 -13.76 20.78
C ARG A 258 5.85 -13.96 21.78
N ASP A 259 5.71 -13.07 22.75
CA ASP A 259 4.68 -13.19 23.79
C ASP A 259 3.27 -12.91 23.26
N ARG A 260 3.15 -12.08 22.22
CA ARG A 260 1.86 -11.55 21.73
C ARG A 260 1.38 -12.20 20.43
N ILE A 261 2.23 -12.92 19.69
CA ILE A 261 1.83 -13.55 18.42
C ILE A 261 0.64 -14.51 18.59
N TYR A 262 0.52 -15.18 19.74
CA TYR A 262 -0.61 -16.06 20.03
C TYR A 262 -1.91 -15.33 20.39
N SER A 263 -1.84 -14.06 20.81
CA SER A 263 -3.03 -13.22 20.98
C SER A 263 -3.67 -12.92 19.62
N ILE A 264 -2.83 -12.71 18.60
CA ILE A 264 -3.26 -12.56 17.20
C ILE A 264 -3.76 -13.91 16.66
N SER A 265 -3.09 -15.01 17.03
CA SER A 265 -3.45 -16.37 16.59
C SER A 265 -4.70 -16.96 17.26
N LYS A 266 -5.31 -16.30 18.27
CA LYS A 266 -6.55 -16.78 18.92
C LYS A 266 -7.83 -16.17 18.32
N ILE A 267 -7.70 -15.10 17.53
CA ILE A 267 -8.76 -14.57 16.65
C ILE A 267 -8.98 -15.48 15.42
N VAL A 268 -8.19 -16.57 15.35
CA VAL A 268 -8.08 -17.52 14.24
C VAL A 268 -8.95 -18.76 14.48
N THR A 269 -10.24 -18.64 14.23
CA THR A 269 -11.12 -19.81 14.06
C THR A 269 -11.76 -19.87 12.67
N LEU A 270 -11.45 -18.95 11.74
CA LEU A 270 -12.14 -18.82 10.44
C LEU A 270 -11.26 -18.30 9.28
N GLY A 271 -9.99 -18.72 9.14
CA GLY A 271 -9.19 -18.41 7.94
C GLY A 271 -8.47 -17.04 7.91
N THR A 272 -8.28 -16.41 9.08
CA THR A 272 -7.82 -15.01 9.25
C THR A 272 -6.32 -14.82 9.53
N ILE A 273 -5.47 -15.85 9.48
CA ILE A 273 -4.02 -15.76 9.81
C ILE A 273 -3.21 -14.95 8.78
N ALA A 274 -3.87 -14.43 7.75
CA ALA A 274 -3.26 -14.32 6.42
C ALA A 274 -3.71 -13.09 5.64
N GLU A 275 -4.18 -12.08 6.34
CA GLU A 275 -4.47 -10.79 5.74
C GLU A 275 -3.24 -9.89 5.84
N PHE A 276 -3.09 -9.04 4.83
CA PHE A 276 -2.06 -8.01 4.81
C PHE A 276 -2.56 -6.80 4.05
N GLY A 277 -2.55 -5.65 4.72
CA GLY A 277 -3.03 -4.38 4.20
C GLY A 277 -3.02 -3.31 5.29
N TRP A 278 -3.69 -2.19 5.03
CA TRP A 278 -3.71 -1.09 5.98
C TRP A 278 -4.41 -1.42 7.32
N ASP A 279 -5.31 -2.41 7.36
CA ASP A 279 -6.05 -2.84 8.57
C ASP A 279 -5.55 -4.17 9.18
N SER A 280 -4.69 -4.92 8.48
CA SER A 280 -4.19 -6.20 9.00
C SER A 280 -2.73 -6.42 8.67
N LYS A 281 -1.95 -6.85 9.67
CA LYS A 281 -0.51 -7.06 9.56
C LYS A 281 -0.08 -8.51 9.75
N HIS A 282 -1.02 -9.44 9.85
CA HIS A 282 -0.77 -10.82 10.25
C HIS A 282 0.28 -11.50 9.37
N ALA A 283 0.08 -11.53 8.05
CA ALA A 283 1.04 -12.15 7.15
C ALA A 283 2.36 -11.35 7.07
N GLY A 284 2.28 -10.03 7.15
CA GLY A 284 3.44 -9.14 7.18
C GLY A 284 4.38 -9.43 8.36
N ILE A 285 3.84 -9.59 9.57
CA ILE A 285 4.60 -9.93 10.79
C ILE A 285 5.37 -11.24 10.59
N ASN A 286 4.68 -12.29 10.14
CA ASN A 286 5.29 -13.61 9.97
C ASN A 286 6.46 -13.57 8.98
N ILE A 287 6.27 -12.90 7.83
CA ILE A 287 7.29 -12.80 6.79
C ILE A 287 8.44 -11.87 7.20
N LEU A 288 8.12 -10.74 7.83
CA LEU A 288 9.12 -9.80 8.33
C LEU A 288 10.02 -10.48 9.36
N VAL A 289 9.44 -11.15 10.35
CA VAL A 289 10.18 -11.84 11.43
C VAL A 289 10.97 -13.02 10.87
N ALA A 290 10.35 -13.89 10.06
CA ALA A 290 11.06 -15.00 9.43
C ALA A 290 12.26 -14.49 8.62
N GLY A 291 12.10 -13.38 7.89
CA GLY A 291 13.16 -12.76 7.10
C GLY A 291 14.36 -12.20 7.89
N MET A 292 14.25 -12.04 9.22
CA MET A 292 15.35 -11.55 10.06
C MET A 292 16.36 -12.65 10.43
N PHE A 293 15.98 -13.93 10.34
CA PHE A 293 16.77 -15.04 10.83
C PHE A 293 17.22 -15.95 9.68
N LYS A 294 18.48 -16.41 9.73
CA LYS A 294 18.97 -17.38 8.73
C LYS A 294 18.34 -18.76 8.89
N ASN A 295 18.07 -19.14 10.14
CA ASN A 295 17.42 -20.39 10.52
C ASN A 295 15.94 -20.12 10.83
N GLU A 296 15.15 -21.19 10.94
CA GLU A 296 13.73 -21.09 11.28
C GLU A 296 13.52 -20.43 12.65
N GLU A 297 12.80 -19.30 12.65
CA GLU A 297 12.23 -18.68 13.85
C GLU A 297 10.76 -19.08 13.93
N LYS A 298 10.48 -20.16 14.67
CA LYS A 298 9.12 -20.67 14.84
C LYS A 298 8.33 -19.81 15.85
N PRO A 299 7.00 -19.63 15.65
CA PRO A 299 6.17 -20.21 14.58
C PRO A 299 6.13 -19.37 13.29
N PHE A 300 6.83 -18.24 13.23
CA PHE A 300 6.71 -17.25 12.14
C PHE A 300 7.06 -17.84 10.77
N SER A 301 8.14 -18.62 10.67
CA SER A 301 8.52 -19.26 9.40
C SER A 301 7.47 -20.26 8.91
N GLU A 302 6.82 -21.01 9.82
CA GLU A 302 5.77 -21.98 9.47
C GLU A 302 4.50 -21.27 8.99
N PHE A 303 4.11 -20.18 9.66
CA PHE A 303 2.96 -19.38 9.25
C PHE A 303 3.21 -18.66 7.91
N ALA A 304 4.41 -18.12 7.70
CA ALA A 304 4.81 -17.52 6.42
C ALA A 304 4.74 -18.55 5.28
N ASP A 305 5.32 -19.75 5.48
CA ASP A 305 5.35 -20.79 4.45
C ASP A 305 3.95 -21.29 4.08
N ARG A 306 3.12 -21.56 5.10
CA ARG A 306 1.74 -22.01 4.92
C ARG A 306 0.92 -20.96 4.18
N PHE A 307 1.03 -19.70 4.59
CA PHE A 307 0.27 -18.62 3.96
C PHE A 307 0.64 -18.46 2.49
N LEU A 308 1.93 -18.34 2.17
CA LEU A 308 2.35 -18.11 0.78
C LEU A 308 2.09 -19.33 -0.11
N CYS A 309 2.09 -20.54 0.45
CA CYS A 309 1.65 -21.75 -0.25
C CYS A 309 0.17 -21.63 -0.64
N ALA A 310 -0.70 -21.22 0.29
CA ALA A 310 -2.13 -21.02 0.06
C ALA A 310 -2.46 -19.89 -0.93
N LEU A 311 -1.48 -19.07 -1.32
CA LEU A 311 -1.64 -18.11 -2.40
C LEU A 311 -1.39 -18.73 -3.77
N LEU A 312 -0.67 -19.85 -3.89
CA LEU A 312 -0.35 -20.42 -5.18
C LEU A 312 -1.61 -20.99 -5.88
N PRO A 313 -1.83 -20.70 -7.19
CA PRO A 313 -2.95 -21.23 -7.95
C PRO A 313 -3.08 -22.76 -7.94
N GLU A 314 -1.97 -23.47 -7.80
CA GLU A 314 -1.92 -24.94 -7.76
C GLU A 314 -2.09 -25.54 -6.35
N SER A 315 -2.18 -24.73 -5.30
CA SER A 315 -2.43 -25.22 -3.93
C SER A 315 -3.81 -25.87 -3.85
N HIS A 316 -3.96 -26.88 -3.00
CA HIS A 316 -5.24 -27.49 -2.68
C HIS A 316 -6.02 -26.65 -1.64
N ASP A 317 -5.35 -26.17 -0.60
CA ASP A 317 -5.91 -25.32 0.47
C ASP A 317 -5.71 -23.84 0.15
N ARG A 318 -6.24 -23.37 -0.98
CA ARG A 318 -6.12 -21.96 -1.39
C ARG A 318 -6.94 -21.03 -0.51
N TRP A 319 -6.37 -19.89 -0.16
CA TRP A 319 -7.02 -18.85 0.66
C TRP A 319 -7.39 -17.60 -0.14
N VAL A 320 -7.24 -17.66 -1.46
CA VAL A 320 -7.60 -16.62 -2.43
C VAL A 320 -8.24 -17.25 -3.66
N ASP A 321 -9.06 -16.46 -4.34
CA ASP A 321 -9.64 -16.82 -5.64
C ASP A 321 -8.81 -16.22 -6.79
N TYR A 322 -9.13 -16.64 -8.01
CA TYR A 322 -8.52 -16.12 -9.22
C TYR A 322 -9.58 -15.80 -10.27
N SER A 323 -9.42 -14.65 -10.94
CA SER A 323 -10.21 -14.38 -12.14
C SER A 323 -9.83 -15.34 -13.28
N PRO A 324 -10.67 -15.48 -14.32
CA PRO A 324 -10.31 -16.22 -15.53
C PRO A 324 -8.96 -15.82 -16.15
N GLY A 325 -8.61 -14.54 -16.07
CA GLY A 325 -7.34 -13.97 -16.53
C GLY A 325 -6.16 -14.15 -15.57
N GLY A 326 -6.37 -14.75 -14.40
CA GLY A 326 -5.32 -15.11 -13.44
C GLY A 326 -4.94 -14.02 -12.43
N LEU A 327 -5.76 -12.98 -12.26
CA LEU A 327 -5.58 -12.00 -11.19
C LEU A 327 -6.03 -12.61 -9.86
N LEU A 328 -5.22 -12.44 -8.82
CA LEU A 328 -5.55 -12.81 -7.46
C LEU A 328 -6.72 -11.97 -6.95
N PHE A 329 -7.73 -12.62 -6.37
CA PHE A 329 -8.86 -11.97 -5.70
C PHE A 329 -8.97 -12.36 -4.23
N LYS A 330 -9.11 -11.33 -3.38
CA LYS A 330 -9.48 -11.44 -1.97
C LYS A 330 -10.56 -10.38 -1.72
N ALA A 331 -11.65 -10.74 -1.02
CA ALA A 331 -12.92 -9.98 -0.97
C ALA A 331 -12.84 -8.56 -0.37
N ALA A 332 -12.17 -7.64 -1.06
CA ALA A 332 -12.03 -6.22 -0.72
C ALA A 332 -12.80 -5.33 -1.71
N SER A 333 -13.18 -4.13 -1.26
CA SER A 333 -13.79 -3.09 -2.11
C SER A 333 -12.85 -2.63 -3.23
N SER A 334 -11.53 -2.65 -2.99
CA SER A 334 -10.46 -2.40 -3.96
C SER A 334 -9.46 -3.56 -3.93
N ASN A 335 -9.55 -4.47 -4.90
CA ASN A 335 -8.79 -5.72 -4.90
C ASN A 335 -7.28 -5.51 -5.13
N MET A 336 -6.90 -4.45 -5.87
CA MET A 336 -5.48 -4.19 -6.18
C MET A 336 -4.62 -3.96 -4.94
N GLN A 337 -5.20 -3.53 -3.81
CA GLN A 337 -4.47 -3.49 -2.53
C GLN A 337 -3.92 -4.88 -2.16
N CYS A 338 -4.76 -5.91 -2.26
CA CYS A 338 -4.36 -7.27 -1.93
C CYS A 338 -3.33 -7.77 -2.94
N VAL A 339 -3.54 -7.52 -4.23
CA VAL A 339 -2.63 -7.96 -5.29
C VAL A 339 -1.22 -7.42 -5.07
N THR A 340 -1.07 -6.10 -4.85
CA THR A 340 0.24 -5.48 -4.68
C THR A 340 0.91 -5.87 -3.37
N ALA A 341 0.16 -5.87 -2.25
CA ALA A 341 0.69 -6.21 -0.94
C ALA A 341 1.13 -7.68 -0.84
N LEU A 342 0.34 -8.61 -1.40
CA LEU A 342 0.69 -10.03 -1.40
C LEU A 342 1.82 -10.37 -2.38
N SER A 343 1.88 -9.69 -3.53
CA SER A 343 3.02 -9.80 -4.46
C SER A 343 4.33 -9.37 -3.79
N PHE A 344 4.30 -8.31 -2.98
CA PHE A 344 5.46 -7.89 -2.18
C PHE A 344 5.92 -8.98 -1.21
N LEU A 345 4.98 -9.58 -0.47
CA LEU A 345 5.27 -10.64 0.48
C LEU A 345 5.86 -11.90 -0.20
N LEU A 346 5.30 -12.30 -1.35
CA LEU A 346 5.78 -13.43 -2.16
C LEU A 346 7.22 -13.23 -2.62
N VAL A 347 7.56 -12.04 -3.16
CA VAL A 347 8.93 -11.74 -3.61
C VAL A 347 9.89 -11.70 -2.43
N THR A 348 9.51 -11.03 -1.33
CA THR A 348 10.37 -10.86 -0.15
C THR A 348 10.74 -12.21 0.46
N HIS A 349 9.75 -13.06 0.72
CA HIS A 349 9.99 -14.36 1.34
C HIS A 349 10.67 -15.35 0.39
N GLY A 350 10.27 -15.37 -0.90
CA GLY A 350 10.90 -16.20 -1.92
C GLY A 350 12.40 -15.89 -2.06
N ARG A 351 12.78 -14.60 -2.06
CA ARG A 351 14.20 -14.18 -2.05
C ARG A 351 14.91 -14.61 -0.78
N HIS A 352 14.27 -14.43 0.37
CA HIS A 352 14.84 -14.83 1.65
C HIS A 352 15.18 -16.33 1.65
N LEU A 353 14.22 -17.19 1.29
CA LEU A 353 14.39 -18.64 1.13
C LEU A 353 15.56 -19.01 0.22
N ILE A 354 15.66 -18.36 -0.95
CA ILE A 354 16.77 -18.59 -1.90
C ILE A 354 18.11 -18.21 -1.28
N SER A 355 18.17 -17.03 -0.64
CA SER A 355 19.42 -16.49 -0.08
C SER A 355 19.96 -17.31 1.08
N THR A 356 19.06 -17.90 1.89
CA THR A 356 19.42 -18.74 3.04
C THR A 356 19.56 -20.22 2.66
N LYS A 357 19.19 -20.59 1.43
CA LYS A 357 19.10 -21.99 0.97
C LYS A 357 18.19 -22.84 1.86
N ARG A 358 17.18 -22.23 2.49
CA ARG A 358 16.21 -22.94 3.33
C ARG A 358 15.25 -23.73 2.43
N PRO A 359 15.05 -25.04 2.65
CA PRO A 359 14.03 -25.81 1.93
C PRO A 359 12.64 -25.22 2.15
N TYR A 360 11.85 -25.15 1.09
CA TYR A 360 10.46 -24.69 1.14
C TYR A 360 9.52 -25.83 0.79
N TYR A 361 8.56 -26.11 1.67
CA TYR A 361 7.55 -27.14 1.49
C TYR A 361 6.18 -26.51 1.40
N CYS A 362 5.51 -26.65 0.26
CA CYS A 362 4.12 -26.27 0.06
C CYS A 362 3.27 -27.55 0.07
N GLU A 363 2.37 -27.69 1.04
CA GLU A 363 1.56 -28.92 1.24
C GLU A 363 2.40 -30.21 1.27
N SER A 364 3.51 -30.20 2.01
CA SER A 364 4.48 -31.29 2.12
C SER A 364 5.26 -31.61 0.83
N ARG A 365 5.13 -30.79 -0.22
CA ARG A 365 5.87 -30.93 -1.48
C ARG A 365 7.05 -29.96 -1.49
N LEU A 366 8.26 -30.49 -1.70
CA LEU A 366 9.43 -29.66 -1.92
C LEU A 366 9.20 -28.78 -3.16
N THR A 367 9.19 -27.47 -2.96
CA THR A 367 8.83 -26.48 -3.98
C THR A 367 9.99 -25.50 -4.17
N ASP A 368 10.36 -25.20 -5.41
CA ASP A 368 11.37 -24.16 -5.68
C ASP A 368 10.81 -22.80 -5.22
N PRO A 369 11.45 -22.07 -4.28
CA PRO A 369 10.99 -20.76 -3.85
C PRO A 369 10.84 -19.73 -4.99
N ARG A 370 11.51 -19.92 -6.13
CA ARG A 370 11.30 -19.11 -7.34
C ARG A 370 9.86 -19.14 -7.83
N ARG A 371 9.09 -20.19 -7.52
CA ARG A 371 7.67 -20.28 -7.85
C ARG A 371 6.86 -19.14 -7.21
N LEU A 372 7.20 -18.73 -5.99
CA LEU A 372 6.58 -17.60 -5.29
C LEU A 372 6.83 -16.28 -6.05
N ILE A 373 8.09 -16.07 -6.46
CA ILE A 373 8.51 -14.89 -7.23
C ILE A 373 7.83 -14.85 -8.61
N GLN A 374 7.76 -15.99 -9.31
CA GLN A 374 7.06 -16.11 -10.59
C GLN A 374 5.57 -15.80 -10.46
N HIS A 375 4.95 -16.20 -9.35
CA HIS A 375 3.56 -15.87 -9.11
C HIS A 375 3.36 -14.36 -8.89
N ALA A 376 4.20 -13.72 -8.08
CA ALA A 376 4.17 -12.28 -7.91
C ALA A 376 4.40 -11.55 -9.24
N LYS A 377 5.29 -12.06 -10.09
CA LYS A 377 5.52 -11.52 -11.44
C LYS A 377 4.26 -11.56 -12.28
N SER A 378 3.52 -12.68 -12.28
CA SER A 378 2.28 -12.79 -13.05
C SER A 378 1.24 -11.77 -12.62
N GLN A 379 1.18 -11.43 -11.32
CA GLN A 379 0.29 -10.41 -10.79
C GLN A 379 0.70 -8.99 -11.23
N VAL A 380 2.00 -8.69 -11.20
CA VAL A 380 2.52 -7.40 -11.70
C VAL A 380 2.30 -7.27 -13.21
N ASP A 381 2.57 -8.33 -13.97
CA ASP A 381 2.35 -8.36 -15.41
C ASP A 381 0.87 -8.14 -15.74
N TYR A 382 -0.04 -8.72 -14.94
CA TYR A 382 -1.47 -8.46 -15.05
C TYR A 382 -1.80 -6.98 -14.82
N ILE A 383 -1.23 -6.33 -13.80
CA ILE A 383 -1.38 -4.89 -13.55
C ILE A 383 -0.86 -4.07 -14.75
N LEU A 384 0.24 -4.50 -15.37
CA LEU A 384 0.89 -3.77 -16.46
C LEU A 384 0.29 -4.03 -17.86
N GLY A 385 -0.57 -5.04 -17.99
CA GLY A 385 -1.39 -5.24 -19.20
C GLY A 385 -1.45 -6.67 -19.74
N THR A 386 -0.78 -7.63 -19.10
CA THR A 386 -0.92 -9.06 -19.41
C THR A 386 -2.20 -9.61 -18.80
N ASN A 387 -3.32 -9.15 -19.32
CA ASN A 387 -4.67 -9.52 -18.89
C ASN A 387 -5.62 -9.60 -20.10
N PRO A 388 -6.82 -10.19 -19.95
CA PRO A 388 -7.75 -10.36 -21.07
C PRO A 388 -8.14 -9.07 -21.81
N ALA A 389 -8.08 -7.92 -21.13
CA ALA A 389 -8.40 -6.61 -21.70
C ALA A 389 -7.23 -5.96 -22.48
N GLY A 390 -6.01 -6.53 -22.38
CA GLY A 390 -4.78 -5.97 -22.93
C GLY A 390 -4.53 -4.53 -22.44
N MET A 391 -4.90 -4.24 -21.19
CA MET A 391 -4.97 -2.89 -20.63
C MET A 391 -4.16 -2.81 -19.36
N SER A 392 -3.25 -1.85 -19.25
CA SER A 392 -2.62 -1.54 -17.96
C SER A 392 -3.67 -0.99 -17.00
N TYR A 393 -3.56 -1.35 -15.71
CA TYR A 393 -4.28 -0.71 -14.61
C TYR A 393 -3.44 0.38 -13.92
N MET A 394 -2.26 0.71 -14.46
CA MET A 394 -1.45 1.85 -14.05
C MET A 394 -1.64 3.00 -15.05
N VAL A 395 -2.11 4.15 -14.56
CA VAL A 395 -2.33 5.36 -15.37
C VAL A 395 -1.01 5.80 -16.02
N GLY A 396 -1.03 6.06 -17.33
CA GLY A 396 0.13 6.49 -18.10
C GLY A 396 1.14 5.38 -18.43
N TYR A 397 0.83 4.11 -18.16
CA TYR A 397 1.67 2.97 -18.54
C TYR A 397 1.12 2.21 -19.76
N GLY A 398 1.99 1.86 -20.70
CA GLY A 398 1.59 1.18 -21.94
C GLY A 398 0.72 2.04 -22.86
N LYS A 399 0.06 1.40 -23.83
CA LYS A 399 -0.76 2.08 -24.86
C LYS A 399 -2.23 2.25 -24.46
N LYS A 400 -2.71 1.47 -23.50
CA LYS A 400 -4.10 1.44 -23.04
C LYS A 400 -4.09 1.36 -21.51
N PHE A 401 -4.62 2.38 -20.87
CA PHE A 401 -4.64 2.56 -19.41
C PHE A 401 -5.87 3.38 -18.98
N PRO A 402 -6.24 3.44 -17.69
CA PRO A 402 -7.45 4.10 -17.23
C PRO A 402 -7.41 5.61 -17.48
N GLN A 403 -8.50 6.16 -18.01
CA GLN A 403 -8.63 7.59 -18.31
C GLN A 403 -9.68 8.29 -17.45
N TYR A 404 -10.51 7.53 -16.74
CA TYR A 404 -11.63 8.03 -15.94
C TYR A 404 -11.48 7.53 -14.50
N ILE A 405 -10.41 7.95 -13.82
CA ILE A 405 -10.17 7.56 -12.42
C ILE A 405 -10.95 8.43 -11.43
N HIS A 406 -11.39 7.84 -10.33
CA HIS A 406 -12.02 8.55 -9.21
C HIS A 406 -10.96 9.32 -8.42
N HIS A 407 -10.59 10.52 -8.89
CA HIS A 407 -9.59 11.35 -8.22
C HIS A 407 -9.83 12.84 -8.49
N ARG A 408 -10.13 13.64 -7.45
CA ARG A 408 -10.51 15.06 -7.57
C ARG A 408 -9.50 15.87 -8.37
N ALA A 409 -8.24 15.86 -7.95
CA ALA A 409 -7.20 16.66 -8.60
C ALA A 409 -6.88 16.20 -10.03
N SER A 410 -7.25 14.96 -10.41
CA SER A 410 -7.08 14.44 -11.76
C SER A 410 -8.26 14.84 -12.65
N THR A 411 -9.47 14.79 -12.08
CA THR A 411 -10.77 15.08 -12.72
C THR A 411 -10.98 16.59 -12.96
N LEU A 412 -10.55 17.44 -12.02
CA LEU A 412 -10.74 18.88 -12.09
C LEU A 412 -9.56 19.54 -12.82
N PRO A 413 -9.78 20.62 -13.60
CA PRO A 413 -8.69 21.31 -14.29
C PRO A 413 -7.72 21.93 -13.26
N SER A 414 -6.43 21.84 -13.56
CA SER A 414 -5.38 22.42 -12.71
C SER A 414 -5.48 23.95 -12.61
N LEU A 415 -4.78 24.54 -11.64
CA LEU A 415 -4.61 25.99 -11.52
C LEU A 415 -4.10 26.65 -12.81
N ASP A 416 -3.19 25.98 -13.52
CA ASP A 416 -2.61 26.52 -14.76
C ASP A 416 -3.66 26.60 -15.88
N LYS A 417 -4.62 25.67 -15.92
CA LYS A 417 -5.69 25.63 -16.94
C LYS A 417 -6.94 26.42 -16.52
N HIS A 418 -7.21 26.53 -15.22
CA HIS A 418 -8.35 27.25 -14.66
C HIS A 418 -7.93 28.04 -13.40
N PRO A 419 -7.38 29.26 -13.54
CA PRO A 419 -6.80 30.01 -12.42
C PRO A 419 -7.80 30.47 -11.35
N LYS A 420 -9.09 30.54 -11.70
CA LYS A 420 -10.14 30.92 -10.74
C LYS A 420 -10.38 29.77 -9.74
N PRO A 421 -10.73 30.07 -8.48
CA PRO A 421 -11.15 29.05 -7.53
C PRO A 421 -12.35 28.23 -8.03
N ILE A 422 -12.35 26.94 -7.73
CA ILE A 422 -13.43 25.97 -7.89
C ILE A 422 -13.89 25.65 -6.47
N ARG A 423 -14.96 26.28 -6.02
CA ARG A 423 -15.49 26.05 -4.66
C ARG A 423 -16.17 24.69 -4.58
N CYS A 424 -16.50 24.26 -3.36
CA CYS A 424 -17.32 23.08 -3.15
C CYS A 424 -18.57 23.10 -4.06
N ARG A 425 -18.80 21.98 -4.77
CA ARG A 425 -19.85 21.74 -5.79
C ARG A 425 -19.65 22.39 -7.16
N ASP A 426 -18.82 23.42 -7.30
CA ASP A 426 -18.53 23.99 -8.63
C ASP A 426 -17.83 22.95 -9.53
N GLY A 427 -17.10 22.01 -8.92
CA GLY A 427 -16.42 20.90 -9.59
C GLY A 427 -17.33 19.82 -10.17
N ASP A 428 -18.61 19.75 -9.77
CA ASP A 428 -19.50 18.62 -10.08
C ASP A 428 -19.68 18.43 -11.60
N ARG A 429 -19.64 19.51 -12.38
CA ARG A 429 -19.71 19.46 -13.85
C ARG A 429 -18.53 18.73 -14.51
N TRP A 430 -17.34 18.79 -13.91
CA TRP A 430 -16.16 18.08 -14.42
C TRP A 430 -16.18 16.62 -13.97
N PHE A 431 -16.69 16.35 -12.77
CA PHE A 431 -16.91 14.99 -12.31
C PHE A 431 -17.95 14.25 -13.17
N ALA A 432 -19.05 14.91 -13.55
CA ALA A 432 -20.07 14.36 -14.45
C ALA A 432 -19.67 14.36 -15.94
N SER A 433 -18.47 14.83 -16.27
CA SER A 433 -17.99 14.92 -17.65
C SER A 433 -17.76 13.53 -18.26
N LYS A 434 -18.11 13.38 -19.54
CA LYS A 434 -17.79 12.19 -20.36
C LYS A 434 -16.39 12.25 -20.99
N GLN A 435 -15.61 13.29 -20.69
CA GLN A 435 -14.24 13.44 -21.19
C GLN A 435 -13.24 12.78 -20.22
N PRO A 436 -12.09 12.29 -20.71
CA PRO A 436 -10.97 11.85 -19.88
C PRO A 436 -10.58 12.88 -18.80
N ASN A 437 -9.96 12.41 -17.72
CA ASN A 437 -9.42 13.29 -16.70
C ASN A 437 -8.42 14.29 -17.32
N PRO A 438 -8.58 15.62 -17.10
CA PRO A 438 -7.73 16.64 -17.72
C PRO A 438 -6.28 16.65 -17.22
N ASN A 439 -6.01 16.05 -16.05
CA ASN A 439 -4.67 15.88 -15.52
C ASN A 439 -4.39 14.37 -15.35
N GLU A 440 -3.43 13.86 -16.11
CA GLU A 440 -3.00 12.46 -15.98
C GLU A 440 -2.26 12.28 -14.65
N LEU A 441 -2.81 11.44 -13.77
CA LEU A 441 -2.16 11.04 -12.51
C LEU A 441 -1.22 9.86 -12.78
N THR A 442 -0.16 10.12 -13.54
CA THR A 442 0.77 9.09 -14.01
C THR A 442 1.31 8.24 -12.85
N GLY A 443 1.23 6.92 -13.02
CA GLY A 443 1.65 5.93 -12.04
C GLY A 443 0.58 5.45 -11.06
N ALA A 444 -0.57 6.11 -11.00
CA ALA A 444 -1.68 5.66 -10.15
C ALA A 444 -2.16 4.27 -10.56
N VAL A 445 -2.20 3.34 -9.61
CA VAL A 445 -2.82 2.02 -9.82
C VAL A 445 -4.23 2.07 -9.26
N VAL A 446 -5.22 1.85 -10.14
CA VAL A 446 -6.65 1.86 -9.79
C VAL A 446 -7.05 0.59 -9.04
N GLY A 447 -8.26 0.54 -8.46
CA GLY A 447 -8.76 -0.63 -7.74
C GLY A 447 -8.88 -1.93 -8.55
N GLY A 448 -8.88 -1.84 -9.89
CA GLY A 448 -8.76 -2.97 -10.82
C GLY A 448 -10.09 -3.50 -11.34
N PRO A 449 -10.09 -4.64 -12.06
CA PRO A 449 -11.30 -5.21 -12.65
C PRO A 449 -12.20 -5.87 -11.61
N TYR A 450 -13.41 -6.24 -12.03
CA TYR A 450 -14.26 -7.20 -11.35
C TYR A 450 -13.69 -8.63 -11.41
N PRO A 451 -14.21 -9.59 -10.61
CA PRO A 451 -13.71 -10.97 -10.58
C PRO A 451 -13.73 -11.72 -11.92
N ASP A 452 -14.49 -11.24 -12.90
CA ASP A 452 -14.60 -11.77 -14.26
C ASP A 452 -13.66 -11.09 -15.27
N ASP A 453 -12.66 -10.33 -14.78
CA ASP A 453 -11.70 -9.52 -15.56
C ASP A 453 -12.30 -8.30 -16.27
N PHE A 454 -13.59 -7.98 -16.08
CA PHE A 454 -14.19 -6.79 -16.66
C PHE A 454 -13.76 -5.52 -15.92
N TYR A 455 -13.31 -4.50 -16.67
CA TYR A 455 -12.98 -3.18 -16.14
C TYR A 455 -13.74 -2.08 -16.89
N PRO A 456 -14.58 -1.28 -16.20
CA PRO A 456 -15.44 -0.31 -16.88
C PRO A 456 -14.76 1.02 -17.24
N ASP A 457 -13.58 1.32 -16.69
CA ASP A 457 -12.92 2.65 -16.76
C ASP A 457 -13.90 3.80 -16.52
N ASN A 458 -14.47 3.84 -15.32
CA ASN A 458 -15.54 4.77 -14.94
C ASN A 458 -15.30 5.37 -13.55
N ARG A 459 -15.12 6.70 -13.49
CA ARG A 459 -14.83 7.44 -12.25
C ARG A 459 -15.96 7.44 -11.22
N HIS A 460 -17.17 7.02 -11.61
CA HIS A 460 -18.27 6.81 -10.67
C HIS A 460 -18.20 5.45 -9.97
N ASP A 461 -17.46 4.49 -10.54
CA ASP A 461 -17.22 3.19 -9.94
C ASP A 461 -15.97 3.26 -9.06
N VAL A 462 -16.15 3.77 -7.84
CA VAL A 462 -15.07 4.06 -6.88
C VAL A 462 -14.21 2.82 -6.63
N GLY A 463 -14.83 1.66 -6.39
CA GLY A 463 -14.11 0.41 -6.06
C GLY A 463 -13.18 -0.09 -7.17
N ARG A 464 -13.43 0.29 -8.43
CA ARG A 464 -12.59 -0.10 -9.57
C ARG A 464 -11.65 1.03 -10.01
N SER A 465 -12.06 2.28 -9.89
CA SER A 465 -11.38 3.42 -10.51
C SER A 465 -10.59 4.30 -9.55
N GLU A 466 -10.73 4.13 -8.23
CA GLU A 466 -10.00 4.92 -7.25
C GLU A 466 -8.58 4.35 -7.01
N PRO A 467 -7.52 5.16 -7.18
CA PRO A 467 -6.20 4.82 -6.71
C PRO A 467 -6.00 5.24 -5.25
N THR A 468 -5.15 4.53 -4.52
CA THR A 468 -4.80 4.88 -3.14
C THR A 468 -3.31 4.72 -2.89
N THR A 469 -2.79 5.46 -1.91
CA THR A 469 -1.36 5.40 -1.51
C THR A 469 -0.90 3.98 -1.16
N TYR A 470 -1.75 3.20 -0.50
CA TYR A 470 -1.42 1.85 -0.04
C TYR A 470 -1.51 0.77 -1.12
N ILE A 471 -2.14 1.03 -2.27
CA ILE A 471 -2.04 0.14 -3.43
C ILE A 471 -0.64 0.27 -4.04
N ASN A 472 -0.19 1.50 -4.30
CA ASN A 472 1.08 1.78 -4.95
C ASN A 472 2.31 1.49 -4.07
N ALA A 473 2.24 1.72 -2.77
CA ALA A 473 3.39 1.61 -1.86
C ALA A 473 4.13 0.25 -1.90
N PRO A 474 3.46 -0.91 -1.75
CA PRO A 474 4.13 -2.21 -1.89
C PRO A 474 4.62 -2.48 -3.32
N LEU A 475 3.93 -1.96 -4.35
CA LEU A 475 4.32 -2.19 -5.74
C LEU A 475 5.68 -1.56 -6.08
N VAL A 476 6.07 -0.45 -5.42
CA VAL A 476 7.38 0.19 -5.60
C VAL A 476 8.54 -0.80 -5.37
N GLY A 477 8.50 -1.57 -4.28
CA GLY A 477 9.54 -2.57 -3.99
C GLY A 477 9.56 -3.70 -5.00
N VAL A 478 8.38 -4.21 -5.37
CA VAL A 478 8.24 -5.31 -6.34
C VAL A 478 8.76 -4.91 -7.72
N LEU A 479 8.43 -3.71 -8.20
CA LEU A 479 8.94 -3.17 -9.45
C LEU A 479 10.46 -2.92 -9.38
N GLY A 480 10.97 -2.47 -8.22
CA GLY A 480 12.41 -2.39 -7.98
C GLY A 480 13.10 -3.74 -8.21
N TYR A 481 12.57 -4.81 -7.64
CA TYR A 481 13.10 -6.16 -7.85
C TYR A 481 13.06 -6.60 -9.32
N PHE A 482 11.90 -6.48 -9.99
CA PHE A 482 11.76 -6.93 -11.37
C PHE A 482 12.49 -6.04 -12.39
N LYS A 483 12.75 -4.77 -12.08
CA LYS A 483 13.66 -3.92 -12.85
C LYS A 483 15.05 -4.53 -12.95
N ALA A 484 15.60 -5.05 -11.84
CA ALA A 484 16.91 -5.71 -11.83
C ALA A 484 16.84 -7.19 -12.26
N ASN A 485 15.68 -7.83 -12.14
CA ASN A 485 15.47 -9.26 -12.39
C ASN A 485 14.23 -9.48 -13.27
N PRO A 486 14.26 -9.09 -14.56
CA PRO A 486 13.05 -9.04 -15.38
C PRO A 486 12.66 -10.41 -15.98
N LYS A 487 13.38 -11.49 -15.63
CA LYS A 487 13.19 -12.85 -16.15
C LYS A 487 12.55 -13.77 -15.12
#